data_AF-A0A2M8P8R8-F1
#
_entry.id   AF-A0A2M8P8R8-F1
#
_cell.length_a   1.000
_cell.length_b   1.000
_cell.length_c   1.000
_cell.angle_alpha   90.00
_cell.angle_beta   90.00
_cell.angle_gamma   90.00
#
_symmetry.space_group_name_H-M   'P 1'
#
loop_
_entity.id
_entity.type
_entity.pdbx_description
1 polymer ?
#
loop_
_entity_poly.entity_id
_entity_poly.type
_entity_poly.pdbx_seq_one_letter_code
_entity_poly.pdbx_strand_id
1 'polypeptide(L)'
;IVVLENIYRQLQKDMSPRDAVIKGTRDVSLAIFAATLTTVVVFLPIGLTGGIIGEFFLPFGLAVTYALAASFVVAITTVPALAFMFIRKQDVPEEKEGALARLYVPVLQWSLKNRLAVLGIAALSLVVGLA
;
A
#
# COMPACT_ATOMS: atom_id res chain seq x y z
N ILE A 1 -2.05 -5.71 5.55
CA ILE A 1 -2.12 -6.32 4.20
C ILE A 1 -0.74 -6.44 3.57
N VAL A 2 -0.07 -5.33 3.20
CA VAL A 2 1.23 -5.36 2.49
C VAL A 2 2.31 -6.21 3.17
N VAL A 3 2.46 -6.10 4.50
CA VAL A 3 3.40 -6.93 5.28
C VAL A 3 3.08 -8.41 5.14
N LEU A 4 1.81 -8.78 5.34
CA LEU A 4 1.33 -10.14 5.27
C LEU A 4 1.58 -10.74 3.87
N GLU A 5 1.21 -10.01 2.81
CA GLU A 5 1.44 -10.40 1.42
C GLU A 5 2.92 -10.68 1.13
N ASN A 6 3.82 -9.83 1.64
CA ASN A 6 5.24 -10.07 1.46
C ASN A 6 5.74 -11.26 2.27
N ILE A 7 5.20 -11.51 3.48
CA ILE A 7 5.51 -12.72 4.25
C ILE A 7 5.08 -13.97 3.46
N TYR A 8 3.86 -13.97 2.90
CA TYR A 8 3.38 -15.04 2.01
C TYR A 8 4.32 -15.26 0.82
N ARG A 9 4.71 -14.17 0.15
CA ARG A 9 5.67 -14.23 -0.97
C ARG A 9 7.04 -14.80 -0.56
N GLN A 10 7.52 -14.52 0.65
CA GLN A 10 8.78 -15.11 1.12
C GLN A 10 8.60 -16.59 1.51
N LEU A 11 7.44 -16.98 2.04
CA LEU A 11 7.11 -18.38 2.31
C LEU A 11 7.01 -19.22 1.03
N GLN A 12 6.46 -18.64 -0.06
CA GLN A 12 6.43 -19.27 -1.39
C GLN A 12 7.83 -19.51 -1.98
N LYS A 13 8.84 -18.77 -1.52
CA LYS A 13 10.26 -18.98 -1.90
C LYS A 13 10.96 -20.01 -1.03
N ASP A 14 10.19 -20.91 -0.42
CA ASP A 14 10.63 -21.99 0.44
C ASP A 14 11.37 -21.60 1.74
N MET A 15 11.38 -20.32 2.11
CA MET A 15 12.03 -19.85 3.35
C MET A 15 11.38 -20.46 4.61
N SER A 16 12.16 -20.55 5.70
CA SER A 16 11.62 -20.93 7.01
C SER A 16 10.58 -19.88 7.47
N PRO A 17 9.52 -20.25 8.21
CA PRO A 17 8.51 -19.29 8.68
C PRO A 17 9.10 -18.11 9.46
N ARG A 18 10.14 -18.36 10.26
CA ARG A 18 10.83 -17.32 11.00
C ARG A 18 11.53 -16.33 10.08
N ASP A 19 12.30 -16.83 9.11
CA ASP A 19 13.06 -15.98 8.20
C ASP A 19 12.15 -15.22 7.24
N ALA A 20 11.07 -15.87 6.79
CA ALA A 20 10.06 -15.27 5.94
C ALA A 20 9.36 -14.09 6.63
N VAL A 21 9.03 -14.21 7.91
CA VAL A 21 8.41 -13.13 8.71
C VAL A 21 9.39 -11.96 8.88
N ILE A 22 10.64 -12.24 9.26
CA ILE A 22 11.65 -11.20 9.50
C ILE A 22 11.96 -10.45 8.20
N LYS A 23 12.28 -11.19 7.13
CA LYS A 23 12.63 -10.61 5.83
C LYS A 23 11.42 -9.94 5.18
N GLY A 24 10.27 -10.62 5.21
CA GLY A 24 9.01 -10.12 4.67
C GLY A 24 8.57 -8.80 5.30
N THR A 25 8.80 -8.63 6.59
CA THR A 25 8.55 -7.34 7.26
C THR A 25 9.58 -6.29 6.83
N ARG A 26 10.88 -6.63 6.93
CA ARG A 26 11.99 -5.68 6.68
C ARG A 26 11.97 -5.09 5.27
N ASP A 27 11.66 -5.88 4.25
CA ASP A 27 11.67 -5.44 2.85
C ASP A 27 10.65 -4.32 2.57
N VAL A 28 9.55 -4.24 3.34
CA VAL A 28 8.45 -3.29 3.09
C VAL A 28 8.31 -2.20 4.16
N SER A 29 8.98 -2.32 5.31
CA SER A 29 8.85 -1.36 6.43
C SER A 29 9.06 0.09 6.00
N LEU A 30 10.11 0.36 5.20
CA LEU A 30 10.41 1.72 4.75
C LEU A 30 9.34 2.26 3.79
N ALA A 31 8.85 1.42 2.87
CA ALA A 31 7.82 1.81 1.91
C ALA A 31 6.49 2.15 2.62
N ILE A 32 6.10 1.35 3.62
CA ILE A 32 4.88 1.59 4.39
C ILE A 32 5.03 2.85 5.25
N PHE A 33 6.20 3.06 5.86
CA PHE A 33 6.47 4.27 6.63
C PHE A 33 6.36 5.52 5.74
N ALA A 34 6.98 5.49 4.56
CA ALA A 34 6.91 6.60 3.59
C ALA A 34 5.46 6.87 3.16
N ALA A 35 4.70 5.84 2.78
CA ALA A 35 3.30 5.99 2.37
C ALA A 35 2.42 6.55 3.50
N THR A 36 2.64 6.08 4.73
CA THR A 36 1.96 6.59 5.94
C THR A 36 2.26 8.06 6.14
N LEU A 37 3.53 8.46 6.09
CA LEU A 37 3.95 9.84 6.27
C LEU A 37 3.41 10.76 5.17
N THR A 38 3.47 10.33 3.90
CA THR A 38 2.87 11.08 2.78
C THR A 38 1.39 11.35 3.02
N THR A 39 0.65 10.36 3.52
CA THR A 39 -0.78 10.51 3.82
C THR A 39 -1.01 11.51 4.97
N VAL A 40 -0.19 11.45 6.02
CA VAL A 40 -0.26 12.41 7.13
C VAL A 40 0.04 13.84 6.66
N VAL A 41 1.04 14.02 5.78
CA VAL A 41 1.45 15.34 5.27
C VAL A 41 0.32 16.03 4.49
N VAL A 42 -0.57 15.28 3.83
CA VAL A 42 -1.74 15.86 3.13
C VAL A 42 -2.67 16.63 4.08
N PHE A 43 -2.70 16.29 5.37
CA PHE A 43 -3.51 16.98 6.38
C PHE A 43 -2.80 18.18 7.03
N LEU A 44 -1.50 18.34 6.82
CA LEU A 44 -0.71 19.44 7.41
C LEU A 44 -1.27 20.84 7.09
N PRO A 45 -1.75 21.14 5.87
CA PRO A 45 -2.32 22.45 5.54
C PRO A 45 -3.51 22.83 6.43
N ILE A 46 -4.31 21.86 6.89
CA ILE A 46 -5.49 22.10 7.75
C ILE A 46 -5.08 22.69 9.10
N GLY A 47 -3.97 22.21 9.67
CA GLY A 47 -3.42 22.77 10.90
C GLY A 47 -2.90 24.20 10.75
N LEU A 48 -2.64 24.64 9.51
CA LEU A 48 -2.12 25.97 9.20
C LEU A 48 -3.21 26.95 8.71
N THR A 49 -4.40 26.45 8.33
CA THR A 49 -5.42 27.28 7.65
C THR A 49 -6.09 28.30 8.57
N GLY A 50 -6.07 28.06 9.89
CA GLY A 50 -6.65 28.94 10.90
C GLY A 50 -8.17 29.14 10.75
N GLY A 51 -8.74 29.93 11.67
CA GLY A 51 -10.17 30.28 11.67
C GLY A 51 -11.12 29.10 11.88
N ILE A 52 -12.41 29.36 11.66
CA ILE A 52 -13.50 28.40 11.88
C ILE A 52 -13.29 27.12 11.05
N ILE A 53 -12.87 27.26 9.79
CA ILE A 53 -12.63 26.11 8.90
C ILE A 53 -11.54 25.20 9.49
N GLY A 54 -10.42 25.76 9.94
CA GLY A 54 -9.37 24.99 10.61
C GLY A 54 -9.89 24.26 11.85
N GLU A 55 -10.64 24.94 12.73
CA GLU A 55 -11.19 24.35 13.95
C GLU A 55 -12.15 23.18 13.70
N PHE A 56 -12.97 23.26 12.64
CA PHE A 56 -13.87 22.17 12.28
C PHE A 56 -13.16 20.96 11.66
N PHE A 57 -12.12 21.18 10.84
CA PHE A 57 -11.44 20.09 10.11
C PHE A 57 -10.25 19.47 10.86
N LEU A 58 -9.61 20.20 11.77
CA LEU A 58 -8.44 19.75 12.52
C LEU A 58 -8.69 18.45 13.33
N PRO A 59 -9.84 18.25 14.00
CA PRO A 59 -10.13 16.99 14.68
C PRO A 59 -10.12 15.77 13.74
N PHE A 60 -10.60 15.92 12.50
CA PHE A 60 -10.59 14.85 11.50
C PHE A 60 -9.16 14.54 11.04
N GLY A 61 -8.36 15.57 10.76
CA GLY A 61 -6.96 15.40 10.36
C GLY A 61 -6.13 14.69 11.44
N LEU A 62 -6.33 15.08 12.70
CA LEU A 62 -5.69 14.42 13.84
C LEU A 62 -6.15 12.98 14.02
N ALA A 63 -7.46 12.71 13.93
CA ALA A 63 -7.99 11.36 14.05
C ALA A 63 -7.39 10.40 13.00
N VAL A 64 -7.33 10.83 11.74
CA VAL A 64 -6.71 10.05 10.66
C VAL A 64 -5.21 9.87 10.91
N THR A 65 -4.52 10.93 11.31
CA THR A 65 -3.06 10.87 11.59
C THR A 65 -2.74 9.87 12.70
N TYR A 66 -3.45 9.92 13.82
CA TYR A 66 -3.25 8.97 14.92
C TYR A 66 -3.63 7.54 14.54
N ALA A 67 -4.73 7.37 13.80
CA ALA A 67 -5.14 6.05 13.31
C ALA A 67 -4.07 5.43 12.39
N LEU A 68 -3.50 6.22 11.47
CA LEU A 68 -2.45 5.77 10.56
C LEU A 68 -1.13 5.47 11.29
N ALA A 69 -0.73 6.32 12.24
CA ALA A 69 0.46 6.09 13.05
C ALA A 69 0.34 4.81 13.89
N ALA A 70 -0.80 4.61 14.55
CA ALA A 70 -1.09 3.38 15.28
C ALA A 70 -1.12 2.15 14.36
N SER A 71 -1.77 2.28 13.19
CA SER A 71 -1.81 1.22 12.17
C SER A 71 -0.42 0.83 11.68
N PHE A 72 0.50 1.79 11.50
CA PHE A 72 1.88 1.49 11.13
C PHE A 72 2.58 0.66 12.20
N VAL A 73 2.47 1.06 13.47
CA VAL A 73 3.04 0.31 14.60
C VAL A 73 2.50 -1.12 14.63
N VAL A 74 1.18 -1.29 14.54
CA VAL A 74 0.51 -2.59 14.50
C VAL A 74 0.99 -3.44 13.31
N ALA A 75 1.15 -2.81 12.14
CA ALA A 75 1.58 -3.50 10.92
C ALA A 75 3.00 -4.04 10.99
N ILE A 76 3.92 -3.40 11.71
CA ILE A 76 5.32 -3.86 11.84
C ILE A 76 5.60 -4.69 13.10
N THR A 77 4.67 -4.71 14.06
CA THR A 77 4.83 -5.45 15.33
C THR A 77 3.84 -6.60 15.44
N THR A 78 2.56 -6.28 15.60
CA THR A 78 1.49 -7.25 15.84
C THR A 78 1.28 -8.16 14.64
N VAL A 79 1.24 -7.62 13.42
CA VAL A 79 0.97 -8.42 12.21
C VAL A 79 2.06 -9.49 11.99
N PRO A 80 3.37 -9.19 12.05
CA PRO A 80 4.42 -10.20 11.95
C PRO A 80 4.36 -11.25 13.06
N ALA A 81 4.07 -10.83 14.30
CA ALA A 81 3.96 -11.74 15.43
C ALA A 81 2.80 -12.73 15.26
N LEU A 82 1.63 -12.23 14.84
CA LEU A 82 0.47 -13.07 14.55
C LEU A 82 0.72 -13.95 13.32
N ALA A 83 1.35 -13.42 12.27
CA ALA A 83 1.71 -14.20 11.09
C ALA A 83 2.61 -15.39 11.45
N PHE A 84 3.61 -15.19 12.30
CA PHE A 84 4.47 -16.26 12.78
C PHE A 84 3.71 -17.32 13.60
N MET A 85 2.71 -16.91 14.39
CA MET A 85 1.93 -17.81 15.23
C MET A 85 0.89 -18.63 14.44
N PHE A 86 0.25 -18.02 13.45
CA PHE A 86 -0.93 -18.60 12.78
C PHE A 86 -0.68 -19.12 11.36
N ILE A 87 0.32 -18.62 10.63
CA ILE A 87 0.55 -19.03 9.23
C ILE A 87 1.48 -20.23 9.19
N ARG A 88 1.01 -21.33 8.60
CA ARG A 88 1.84 -22.51 8.31
C ARG A 88 2.24 -22.48 6.84
N LYS A 89 3.47 -22.94 6.56
CA LYS A 89 4.02 -23.00 5.19
C LYS A 89 3.11 -23.78 4.23
N GLN A 90 2.42 -24.81 4.72
CA GLN A 90 1.49 -25.66 3.95
C GLN A 90 0.18 -24.96 3.56
N ASP A 91 -0.18 -23.84 4.21
CA ASP A 91 -1.42 -23.11 3.96
C ASP A 91 -1.24 -22.01 2.90
N VAL A 92 -0.04 -21.91 2.33
CA VAL A 92 0.31 -20.88 1.34
C VAL A 92 -0.10 -21.37 -0.05
N PRO A 93 -1.12 -20.76 -0.68
CA PRO A 93 -1.55 -21.15 -2.00
C PRO A 93 -0.43 -20.89 -3.02
N GLU A 94 -0.25 -21.80 -3.97
CA GLU A 94 0.53 -21.48 -5.16
C GLU A 94 -0.17 -20.35 -5.95
N GLU A 95 0.59 -19.32 -6.35
CA GLU A 95 0.10 -18.24 -7.21
C GLU A 95 -0.36 -18.83 -8.55
N LYS A 96 -1.66 -19.04 -8.71
CA LYS A 96 -2.27 -19.32 -10.01
C LYS A 96 -2.53 -18.00 -10.71
N GLU A 97 -2.09 -17.87 -11.97
CA GLU A 97 -2.42 -16.72 -12.79
C GLU A 97 -3.94 -16.54 -12.89
N GLY A 98 -4.47 -15.56 -12.17
CA GLY A 98 -5.89 -15.23 -12.21
C GLY A 98 -6.33 -14.81 -13.61
N ALA A 99 -7.60 -15.05 -13.95
CA ALA A 99 -8.18 -14.63 -15.22
C ALA A 99 -7.98 -13.13 -15.51
N LEU A 100 -7.93 -12.30 -14.46
CA LEU A 100 -7.63 -10.87 -14.54
C LEU A 100 -6.17 -10.58 -14.97
N ALA A 101 -5.20 -11.40 -14.54
CA ALA A 101 -3.80 -11.24 -14.93
C ALA A 101 -3.61 -11.47 -16.44
N ARG A 102 -4.34 -12.43 -17.01
CA ARG A 102 -4.30 -12.75 -18.45
C ARG A 102 -4.83 -11.63 -19.33
N LEU A 103 -5.78 -10.82 -18.83
CA LEU A 103 -6.28 -9.64 -19.53
C LEU A 103 -5.38 -8.41 -19.29
N TYR A 104 -4.76 -8.30 -18.11
CA TYR A 104 -3.90 -7.18 -17.74
C TYR A 104 -2.59 -7.12 -18.56
N VAL A 105 -1.91 -8.26 -18.74
CA VAL A 105 -0.59 -8.30 -19.39
C VAL A 105 -0.62 -7.75 -20.84
N PRO A 106 -1.56 -8.12 -21.72
CA PRO A 106 -1.63 -7.57 -23.08
C PRO A 106 -1.87 -6.06 -23.11
N VAL A 107 -2.75 -5.55 -22.24
CA VAL A 107 -3.06 -4.12 -22.16
C VAL A 107 -1.84 -3.33 -21.67
N LEU A 108 -1.12 -3.87 -20.68
CA LEU A 108 0.12 -3.28 -20.19
C LEU A 108 1.18 -3.21 -21.29
N GLN A 109 1.39 -4.30 -22.04
CA GLN A 109 2.35 -4.34 -23.15
C GLN A 109 1.98 -3.33 -24.25
N TRP A 110 0.69 -3.23 -24.59
CA TRP A 110 0.22 -2.22 -25.55
C TRP A 110 0.47 -0.79 -25.05
N SER A 111 0.22 -0.53 -23.77
CA SER A 111 0.40 0.77 -23.14
C SER A 111 1.88 1.19 -23.13
N LEU A 112 2.77 0.26 -22.80
CA LEU A 112 4.22 0.50 -22.82
C LEU A 112 4.75 0.73 -24.25
N LYS A 113 4.20 0.04 -25.25
CA LYS A 113 4.60 0.23 -26.66
C LYS A 113 4.13 1.57 -27.23
N ASN A 114 2.98 2.08 -26.78
CA ASN A 114 2.34 3.29 -27.32
C ASN A 114 2.34 4.45 -26.32
N ARG A 115 3.51 4.82 -25.77
CA ARG A 115 3.64 5.87 -24.75
C ARG A 115 2.96 7.20 -25.09
N LEU A 116 2.96 7.60 -26.37
CA LEU A 116 2.31 8.85 -26.80
C LEU A 116 0.78 8.76 -26.73
N ALA A 117 0.20 7.61 -27.07
CA ALA A 117 -1.23 7.39 -26.94
C ALA A 117 -1.65 7.40 -25.47
N VAL A 118 -0.87 6.77 -24.59
CA VAL A 118 -1.12 6.79 -23.14
C VAL A 118 -1.05 8.20 -22.57
N LEU A 119 -0.04 8.99 -22.96
CA LEU A 119 0.06 10.40 -22.54
C LEU A 119 -1.11 11.23 -23.07
N GLY A 120 -1.55 11.00 -24.31
CA GLY A 120 -2.71 11.68 -24.89
C GLY A 120 -4.01 11.35 -24.14
N ILE A 121 -4.23 10.08 -23.82
CA ILE A 121 -5.40 9.64 -23.03
C ILE A 121 -5.34 10.24 -21.62
N ALA A 122 -4.17 10.24 -20.97
CA ALA A 122 -3.99 10.83 -19.65
C ALA A 122 -4.27 12.35 -19.66
N ALA A 123 -3.75 13.08 -20.65
CA ALA A 123 -4.00 14.51 -20.81
C ALA A 123 -5.48 14.80 -21.06
N LEU A 124 -6.13 14.02 -21.94
CA LEU A 124 -7.57 14.15 -22.18
C LEU A 124 -8.37 13.90 -20.91
N SER A 125 -8.04 12.85 -20.14
CA SER A 125 -8.75 12.54 -18.89
C SER A 125 -8.59 13.65 -17.84
N LEU A 126 -7.43 14.32 -17.81
CA LEU A 126 -7.19 15.46 -16.94
C LEU A 126 -8.03 16.68 -17.36
N VAL A 127 -8.07 16.98 -18.66
CA VAL A 127 -8.87 18.09 -19.19
C VAL A 127 -10.36 17.87 -18.92
N VAL A 128 -10.85 16.64 -19.14
CA VAL A 128 -12.24 16.28 -18.85
C VAL A 128 -12.55 16.36 -17.35
N GLY A 129 -11.61 16.01 -16.47
CA GLY A 129 -11.81 16.13 -15.03
C GLY A 129 -11.76 17.57 -14.49
N LEU A 130 -11.19 18.51 -15.25
CA LEU A 130 -11.09 19.93 -14.89
C LEU A 130 -12.22 20.80 -15.47
N ALA A 131 -12.91 20.31 -16.51
CA ALA A 131 -14.03 20.97 -17.18
C ALA A 131 -15.37 20.68 -16.47
#